data_AF-A0A257QGM0-F1
#
_entry.id   AF-A0A257QGM0-F1
#
_cell.length_a   1.000
_cell.length_b   1.000
_cell.length_c   1.000
_cell.angle_alpha   90.00
_cell.angle_beta   90.00
_cell.angle_gamma   90.00
#
_symmetry.space_group_name_H-M   'P 1'
#
loop_
_entity.id
_entity.type
_entity.pdbx_description
1 polymer ?
#
loop_
_entity_poly.entity_id
_entity_poly.type
_entity_poly.pdbx_seq_one_letter_code
_entity_poly.pdbx_strand_id
1 'polypeptide(L)'
;MARGDLGVECPYEQLPIIQRSTVQTCIRRGKPVIVATHMLESMIQAPMPTRAEVSDIANAIFEQTDAIMLSGETTTGKYPVECVQVMSRIAEQIESIAESTHRTDLKLHRPKDKLLRAAVGLAQDMKKAGIIVFTRSGYLAQIVSSLRPIGSPICAFTDNPILFRQLHLLWGIEPFFIEFS
;
A
#
# COMPACT_ATOMS: atom_id res chain seq x y z
N MET A 1 -0.21 -0.38 11.67
CA MET A 1 -1.15 0.06 12.71
C MET A 1 -2.01 -1.12 13.08
N ALA A 2 -1.86 -1.63 14.31
CA ALA A 2 -2.74 -2.64 14.87
C ALA A 2 -3.88 -1.92 15.60
N ARG A 3 -5.06 -1.84 14.97
CA ARG A 3 -6.21 -1.07 15.46
C ARG A 3 -6.90 -1.75 16.64
N GLY A 4 -6.89 -3.08 16.70
CA GLY A 4 -7.42 -3.87 17.80
C GLY A 4 -6.76 -3.51 19.12
N ASP A 5 -5.42 -3.65 19.19
CA ASP A 5 -4.66 -3.30 20.40
C ASP A 5 -4.77 -1.80 20.72
N LEU A 6 -4.62 -0.94 19.70
CA LEU A 6 -4.68 0.51 19.88
C LEU A 6 -6.05 1.00 20.36
N GLY A 7 -7.13 0.34 19.94
CA GLY A 7 -8.50 0.68 20.36
C GLY A 7 -8.80 0.37 21.83
N VAL A 8 -7.98 -0.46 22.48
CA VAL A 8 -8.05 -0.70 23.94
C VAL A 8 -7.26 0.38 24.70
N GLU A 9 -6.17 0.86 24.12
CA GLU A 9 -5.24 1.79 24.76
C GLU A 9 -5.60 3.27 24.57
N CYS A 10 -6.54 3.60 23.67
CA CYS A 10 -6.98 4.98 23.43
C CYS A 10 -8.51 5.09 23.31
N PRO A 11 -9.09 6.29 23.52
CA PRO A 11 -10.52 6.51 23.27
C PRO A 11 -10.88 6.17 21.82
N TYR A 12 -11.95 5.40 21.62
CA TYR A 12 -12.31 4.84 20.30
C TYR A 12 -12.58 5.94 19.26
N GLU A 13 -13.06 7.10 19.67
CA GLU A 13 -13.30 8.27 18.82
C GLU A 13 -11.99 8.91 18.30
N GLN A 14 -10.85 8.65 18.94
CA GLN A 14 -9.53 9.13 18.49
C GLN A 14 -8.87 8.19 17.48
N LEU A 15 -9.28 6.92 17.44
CA LEU A 15 -8.66 5.90 16.60
C LEU A 15 -8.57 6.29 15.11
N PRO A 16 -9.61 6.84 14.46
CA PRO A 16 -9.51 7.29 13.07
C PRO A 16 -8.51 8.44 12.88
N ILE A 17 -8.40 9.35 13.85
CA ILE A 17 -7.48 10.49 13.81
C ILE A 17 -6.03 9.99 13.92
N ILE A 18 -5.79 9.03 14.80
CA ILE A 18 -4.48 8.40 14.98
C ILE A 18 -4.09 7.61 13.72
N GLN A 19 -5.03 6.91 13.08
CA GLN A 19 -4.80 6.23 11.79
C GLN A 19 -4.31 7.19 10.74
N ARG A 20 -5.12 8.20 10.43
CA ARG A 20 -4.82 9.17 9.39
C ARG A 20 -3.49 9.87 9.63
N SER A 21 -3.22 10.31 10.86
CA SER A 21 -1.97 11.00 11.20
C SER A 21 -0.75 10.09 11.11
N THR A 22 -0.88 8.82 11.51
CA THR A 22 0.18 7.81 11.40
C THR A 22 0.50 7.50 9.95
N VAL A 23 -0.52 7.20 9.15
CA VAL A 23 -0.39 6.90 7.72
C VAL A 23 0.30 8.06 7.00
N GLN A 24 -0.20 9.29 7.16
CA GLN A 24 0.42 10.48 6.57
C GLN A 24 1.88 10.70 7.02
N THR A 25 2.21 10.38 8.27
CA THR A 25 3.57 10.53 8.78
C THR A 25 4.52 9.52 8.17
N CYS A 26 4.11 8.25 8.07
CA CYS A 26 4.86 7.20 7.37
C CYS A 26 5.10 7.58 5.91
N ILE A 27 4.04 7.97 5.22
CA ILE A 27 4.01 8.45 3.83
C ILE A 27 4.95 9.63 3.61
N ARG A 28 4.96 10.65 4.48
CA ARG A 28 5.91 11.80 4.39
C ARG A 28 7.37 11.40 4.65
N ARG A 29 7.60 10.37 5.44
CA ARG A 29 8.93 9.81 5.74
C ARG A 29 9.36 8.72 4.74
N GLY A 30 8.53 8.41 3.76
CA GLY A 30 8.75 7.32 2.80
C GLY A 30 8.87 5.95 3.49
N LYS A 31 8.19 5.74 4.61
CA LYS A 31 8.17 4.47 5.34
C LYS A 31 6.89 3.71 4.99
N PRO A 32 6.95 2.41 4.65
CA PRO A 32 5.77 1.62 4.39
C PRO A 32 4.85 1.59 5.61
N VAL A 33 3.55 1.65 5.38
CA VAL A 33 2.53 1.54 6.42
C VAL A 33 1.50 0.47 6.06
N ILE A 34 1.16 -0.34 7.05
CA ILE A 34 0.14 -1.39 6.97
C ILE A 34 -0.98 -1.01 7.93
N VAL A 35 -2.22 -0.95 7.46
CA VAL A 35 -3.40 -0.86 8.33
C VAL A 35 -3.93 -2.28 8.56
N ALA A 36 -4.11 -2.65 9.83
CA ALA A 36 -4.42 -4.02 10.22
C ALA A 36 -5.57 -4.08 11.23
N THR A 37 -6.12 -5.29 11.37
CA THR A 37 -7.17 -5.71 12.32
C THR A 37 -8.56 -5.13 12.04
N HIS A 38 -9.59 -5.95 12.26
CA HIS A 38 -11.00 -5.62 12.06
C HIS A 38 -11.32 -5.01 10.68
N MET A 39 -10.65 -5.48 9.62
CA MET A 39 -10.92 -4.97 8.27
C MET A 39 -12.17 -5.64 7.68
N LEU A 40 -12.34 -6.95 7.93
CA LEU A 40 -13.48 -7.77 7.49
C LEU A 40 -13.95 -8.72 8.61
N GLU A 41 -13.94 -8.26 9.86
CA GLU A 41 -14.19 -9.08 11.07
C GLU A 41 -15.47 -9.92 10.98
N SER A 42 -16.56 -9.36 10.46
CA SER A 42 -17.84 -10.05 10.28
C SER A 42 -17.72 -11.28 9.38
N MET A 43 -16.77 -11.26 8.44
CA MET A 43 -16.54 -12.34 7.50
C MET A 43 -15.87 -13.58 8.12
N ILE A 44 -15.45 -13.51 9.38
CA ILE A 44 -15.06 -14.70 10.15
C ILE A 44 -16.24 -15.69 10.21
N GLN A 45 -17.48 -15.17 10.32
CA GLN A 45 -18.69 -15.97 10.47
C GLN A 45 -19.68 -15.83 9.29
N ALA A 46 -19.59 -14.75 8.51
CA ALA A 46 -20.48 -14.47 7.39
C ALA A 46 -19.74 -14.52 6.03
N PRO A 47 -20.41 -14.91 4.94
CA PRO A 47 -19.78 -14.93 3.61
C PRO A 47 -19.62 -13.54 2.98
N MET A 48 -20.20 -12.49 3.58
CA MET A 48 -20.23 -11.13 3.04
C MET A 48 -19.92 -10.11 4.14
N PRO A 49 -19.22 -9.01 3.81
CA PRO A 49 -18.92 -7.97 4.77
C PRO A 49 -20.10 -7.04 5.01
N THR A 50 -20.01 -6.27 6.09
CA THR A 50 -20.88 -5.14 6.36
C THR A 50 -20.51 -3.92 5.52
N ARG A 51 -21.45 -2.98 5.38
CA ARG A 51 -21.18 -1.69 4.71
C ARG A 51 -20.12 -0.86 5.45
N ALA A 52 -20.05 -0.98 6.77
CA ALA A 52 -19.08 -0.27 7.59
C ALA A 52 -17.65 -0.75 7.30
N GLU A 53 -17.43 -2.07 7.22
CA GLU A 53 -16.13 -2.66 6.87
C GLU A 53 -15.67 -2.28 5.46
N VAL A 54 -16.58 -2.32 4.49
CA VAL A 54 -16.28 -1.87 3.11
C VAL A 54 -15.84 -0.40 3.11
N SER A 55 -16.55 0.46 3.83
CA SER A 55 -16.20 1.88 3.93
C SER A 55 -14.88 2.11 4.66
N ASP A 56 -14.57 1.29 5.67
CA ASP A 56 -13.34 1.39 6.45
C ASP A 56 -12.11 0.99 5.61
N ILE A 57 -12.20 -0.12 4.86
CA ILE A 57 -11.18 -0.51 3.89
C ILE A 57 -10.99 0.58 2.84
N ALA A 58 -12.08 1.08 2.25
CA ALA A 58 -12.01 2.15 1.26
C ALA A 58 -11.29 3.39 1.80
N ASN A 59 -11.60 3.81 3.03
CA ASN A 59 -10.93 4.93 3.68
C ASN A 59 -9.44 4.68 3.90
N ALA A 60 -9.02 3.50 4.35
CA ALA A 60 -7.61 3.16 4.49
C ALA A 60 -6.84 3.25 3.16
N ILE A 61 -7.49 2.88 2.05
CA ILE A 61 -6.92 2.98 0.70
C ILE A 61 -6.90 4.43 0.21
N PHE A 62 -7.94 5.23 0.46
CA PHE A 62 -7.94 6.67 0.17
C PHE A 62 -6.86 7.43 0.96
N GLU A 63 -6.53 6.95 2.16
CA GLU A 63 -5.40 7.43 2.96
C GLU A 63 -4.04 7.01 2.39
N GLN A 64 -4.02 6.19 1.32
CA GLN A 64 -2.86 5.71 0.59
C GLN A 64 -1.94 4.80 1.42
N THR A 65 -2.51 3.98 2.30
CA THR A 65 -1.73 2.93 2.98
C THR A 65 -1.01 2.02 1.98
N ASP A 66 0.19 1.53 2.31
CA ASP A 66 0.95 0.65 1.39
C ASP A 66 0.34 -0.75 1.33
N ALA A 67 -0.17 -1.23 2.46
CA ALA A 67 -0.91 -2.48 2.52
C ALA A 67 -2.05 -2.40 3.53
N ILE A 68 -3.00 -3.31 3.35
CA ILE A 68 -4.08 -3.60 4.28
C ILE A 68 -3.97 -5.08 4.67
N MET A 69 -4.30 -5.42 5.92
CA MET A 69 -4.03 -6.74 6.50
C MET A 69 -5.27 -7.39 7.08
N LEU A 70 -5.46 -8.68 6.73
CA LEU A 70 -6.40 -9.59 7.37
C LEU A 70 -5.71 -10.35 8.50
N SER A 71 -6.46 -10.64 9.56
CA SER A 71 -6.00 -11.32 10.78
C SER A 71 -6.81 -12.60 11.00
N GLY A 72 -7.81 -12.57 11.88
CA GLY A 72 -8.69 -13.70 12.19
C GLY A 72 -9.47 -14.17 10.96
N GLU A 73 -9.78 -13.24 10.07
CA GLU A 73 -10.55 -13.46 8.84
C GLU A 73 -9.96 -14.56 7.95
N THR A 74 -8.63 -14.65 7.87
CA THR A 74 -7.93 -15.65 7.03
C THR A 74 -7.34 -16.81 7.79
N THR A 75 -7.08 -16.64 9.09
CA THR A 75 -6.40 -17.66 9.92
C THR A 75 -7.39 -18.65 10.55
N THR A 76 -8.53 -18.17 11.03
CA THR A 76 -9.55 -18.98 11.73
C THR A 76 -10.96 -18.78 11.19
N GLY A 77 -11.15 -17.85 10.25
CA GLY A 77 -12.44 -17.57 9.61
C GLY A 77 -12.97 -18.69 8.73
N LYS A 78 -14.30 -18.72 8.56
CA LYS A 78 -15.00 -19.72 7.72
C LYS A 78 -14.86 -19.46 6.21
N TYR A 79 -14.51 -18.23 5.82
CA TYR A 79 -14.49 -17.77 4.43
C TYR A 79 -13.15 -17.06 4.08
N PRO A 80 -11.99 -17.71 4.31
CA PRO A 80 -10.68 -17.05 4.22
C PRO A 80 -10.34 -16.61 2.79
N VAL A 81 -10.72 -17.40 1.77
CA VAL A 81 -10.46 -17.08 0.36
C VAL A 81 -11.35 -15.92 -0.08
N GLU A 82 -12.61 -15.94 0.31
CA GLU A 82 -13.59 -14.90 0.00
C GLU A 82 -13.20 -13.57 0.64
N CYS A 83 -12.65 -13.57 1.86
CA CYS A 83 -12.12 -12.37 2.49
C CYS A 83 -11.05 -11.70 1.63
N VAL A 84 -10.07 -12.48 1.14
CA VAL A 84 -9.01 -11.98 0.26
C VAL A 84 -9.59 -11.44 -1.05
N GLN A 85 -10.54 -12.16 -1.67
CA GLN A 85 -11.20 -11.72 -2.90
C GLN A 85 -12.02 -10.44 -2.72
N VAL A 86 -12.77 -10.33 -1.61
CA VAL A 86 -13.53 -9.11 -1.27
C VAL A 86 -12.59 -7.93 -1.11
N MET A 87 -11.52 -8.10 -0.34
CA MET A 87 -10.54 -7.06 -0.09
C MET A 87 -9.82 -6.60 -1.37
N SER A 88 -9.43 -7.54 -2.24
CA SER A 88 -8.85 -7.26 -3.55
C SER A 88 -9.82 -6.49 -4.45
N ARG A 89 -11.09 -6.92 -4.56
CA ARG A 89 -12.11 -6.20 -5.34
C ARG A 89 -12.35 -4.77 -4.86
N ILE A 90 -12.40 -4.57 -3.53
CA ILE A 90 -12.54 -3.21 -2.96
C ILE A 90 -11.32 -2.37 -3.34
N ALA A 91 -10.11 -2.93 -3.19
CA ALA A 91 -8.89 -2.20 -3.52
C ALA A 91 -8.82 -1.79 -4.98
N GLU A 92 -9.03 -2.73 -5.91
CA GLU A 92 -9.05 -2.47 -7.34
C GLU A 92 -10.08 -1.40 -7.72
N GLN A 93 -11.28 -1.46 -7.14
CA GLN A 93 -12.34 -0.51 -7.44
C GLN A 93 -11.99 0.90 -6.95
N ILE A 94 -11.42 1.04 -5.76
CA ILE A 94 -11.03 2.33 -5.19
C ILE A 94 -9.80 2.91 -5.91
N GLU A 95 -8.82 2.08 -6.25
CA GLU A 95 -7.64 2.53 -6.99
C GLU A 95 -7.97 2.94 -8.43
N SER A 96 -9.01 2.36 -9.04
CA SER A 96 -9.44 2.72 -10.41
C SER A 96 -9.95 4.16 -10.56
N ILE A 97 -10.43 4.77 -9.47
CA ILE A 97 -10.95 6.14 -9.44
C ILE A 97 -9.93 7.16 -8.91
N ALA A 98 -8.77 6.70 -8.47
CA ALA A 98 -7.75 7.57 -7.93
C ALA A 98 -7.16 8.47 -9.03
N GLU A 99 -6.97 9.75 -8.72
CA GLU A 99 -6.42 10.71 -9.67
C GLU A 99 -4.98 10.32 -10.06
N SER A 100 -4.63 10.48 -11.34
CA SER A 100 -3.32 10.18 -11.91
C SER A 100 -2.25 11.23 -11.55
N THR A 101 -2.25 11.73 -10.31
CA THR A 101 -1.23 12.68 -9.84
C THR A 101 -0.32 12.01 -8.82
N HIS A 102 0.98 12.00 -9.09
CA HIS A 102 1.97 11.56 -8.12
C HIS A 102 2.08 12.54 -6.96
N ARG A 103 2.50 12.02 -5.81
CA ARG A 103 2.69 12.80 -4.60
C ARG A 103 3.80 13.83 -4.74
N THR A 104 3.52 15.08 -4.40
CA THR A 104 4.51 16.18 -4.37
C THR A 104 5.05 16.49 -2.97
N ASP A 105 4.37 16.03 -1.94
CA ASP A 105 4.62 16.33 -0.52
C ASP A 105 5.73 15.49 0.13
N LEU A 106 6.29 14.50 -0.58
CA LEU A 106 7.47 13.76 -0.15
C LEU A 106 8.71 14.66 -0.02
N LYS A 107 9.32 14.65 1.17
CA LYS A 107 10.59 15.33 1.41
C LYS A 107 11.75 14.51 0.84
N LEU A 108 12.26 14.95 -0.31
CA LEU A 108 13.37 14.29 -1.02
C LEU A 108 14.66 15.07 -0.82
N HIS A 109 15.65 14.43 -0.19
CA HIS A 109 16.90 15.10 0.18
C HIS A 109 18.04 14.80 -0.78
N ARG A 110 18.13 13.57 -1.31
CA ARG A 110 19.26 13.16 -2.16
C ARG A 110 19.00 13.53 -3.62
N PRO A 111 20.03 13.89 -4.40
CA PRO A 111 19.88 14.13 -5.84
C PRO A 111 19.22 12.95 -6.57
N LYS A 112 19.56 11.71 -6.20
CA LYS A 112 18.94 10.48 -6.74
C LYS A 112 17.42 10.44 -6.50
N ASP A 113 16.96 10.90 -5.34
CA ASP A 113 15.53 10.90 -5.02
C ASP A 113 14.78 11.90 -5.93
N LYS A 114 15.36 13.09 -6.14
CA LYS A 114 14.80 14.12 -7.04
C LYS A 114 14.75 13.64 -8.50
N LEU A 115 15.75 12.89 -8.94
CA LEU A 115 15.75 12.23 -10.25
C LEU A 115 14.58 11.24 -10.37
N LEU A 116 14.33 10.41 -9.35
CA LEU A 116 13.21 9.47 -9.35
C LEU A 116 11.86 10.21 -9.43
N ARG A 117 11.71 11.34 -8.74
CA ARG A 117 10.52 12.20 -8.87
C ARG A 117 10.32 12.70 -10.30
N ALA A 118 11.38 13.17 -10.95
CA ALA A 118 11.29 13.61 -12.35
C ALA A 118 10.90 12.45 -13.29
N ALA A 119 11.47 11.26 -13.08
CA ALA A 119 11.13 10.07 -13.85
C ALA A 119 9.66 9.64 -13.66
N VAL A 120 9.15 9.69 -12.42
CA VAL A 120 7.74 9.44 -12.11
C VAL A 120 6.82 10.44 -12.81
N GLY A 121 7.15 11.74 -12.75
CA GLY A 121 6.38 12.77 -13.45
C GLY A 121 6.32 12.51 -14.96
N LEU A 122 7.47 12.21 -15.57
CA LEU A 122 7.54 11.89 -17.00
C LEU A 122 6.71 10.65 -17.36
N ALA A 123 6.74 9.60 -16.54
CA ALA A 123 5.96 8.39 -16.78
C ALA A 123 4.45 8.66 -16.79
N GLN A 124 3.97 9.51 -15.87
CA GLN A 124 2.57 9.92 -15.82
C GLN A 124 2.17 10.81 -17.01
N ASP A 125 3.05 11.73 -17.43
CA ASP A 125 2.82 12.60 -18.58
C ASP A 125 2.70 11.80 -19.89
N MET A 126 3.48 10.73 -20.03
CA MET A 126 3.52 9.90 -21.23
C MET A 126 2.30 8.97 -21.41
N LYS A 127 1.37 8.92 -20.44
CA LYS A 127 0.15 8.09 -20.43
C LYS A 127 0.41 6.61 -20.78
N LYS A 128 0.39 5.72 -19.76
CA LYS A 128 0.65 4.27 -19.83
C LYS A 128 2.14 3.87 -19.89
N ALA A 129 3.06 4.75 -19.53
CA ALA A 129 4.46 4.33 -19.36
C ALA A 129 4.62 3.54 -18.05
N GLY A 130 5.35 2.43 -18.12
CA GLY A 130 5.80 1.69 -16.93
C GLY A 130 7.12 2.24 -16.41
N ILE A 131 7.38 2.05 -15.12
CA ILE A 131 8.63 2.44 -14.46
C ILE A 131 9.41 1.16 -14.12
N ILE A 132 10.60 1.02 -14.67
CA ILE A 132 11.49 -0.12 -14.40
C ILE A 132 12.56 0.30 -13.42
N VAL A 133 12.73 -0.47 -12.34
CA VAL A 133 13.69 -0.18 -11.27
C VAL A 133 14.55 -1.40 -10.98
N PHE A 134 15.85 -1.32 -11.25
CA PHE A 134 16.80 -2.32 -10.78
C PHE A 134 17.29 -1.96 -9.38
N THR A 135 17.25 -2.90 -8.44
CA THR A 135 17.63 -2.62 -7.06
C THR A 135 18.19 -3.82 -6.29
N ARG A 136 19.28 -3.60 -5.56
CA ARG A 136 19.85 -4.57 -4.60
C ARG A 136 19.47 -4.29 -3.15
N SER A 137 19.05 -3.06 -2.85
CA SER A 137 18.72 -2.60 -1.50
C SER A 137 17.25 -2.26 -1.29
N GLY A 138 16.45 -2.23 -2.36
CA GLY A 138 15.04 -1.83 -2.31
C GLY A 138 14.80 -0.33 -2.27
N TYR A 139 15.82 0.47 -1.94
CA TYR A 139 15.67 1.91 -1.70
C TYR A 139 15.04 2.67 -2.89
N LEU A 140 15.48 2.40 -4.12
CA LEU A 140 14.93 3.08 -5.30
C LEU A 140 13.47 2.70 -5.52
N ALA A 141 13.13 1.42 -5.41
CA ALA A 141 11.77 0.92 -5.54
C ALA A 141 10.85 1.54 -4.47
N GLN A 142 11.34 1.65 -3.23
CA GLN A 142 10.62 2.29 -2.13
C GLN A 142 10.34 3.78 -2.39
N ILE A 143 11.29 4.54 -2.94
CA ILE A 143 11.07 5.95 -3.26
C ILE A 143 10.06 6.10 -4.41
N VAL A 144 10.18 5.30 -5.48
CA VAL A 144 9.23 5.31 -6.60
C VAL A 144 7.82 4.95 -6.12
N SER A 145 7.68 3.87 -5.35
CA SER A 145 6.42 3.46 -4.72
C SER A 145 5.81 4.55 -3.84
N SER A 146 6.64 5.20 -3.01
CA SER A 146 6.19 6.27 -2.10
C SER A 146 5.65 7.51 -2.85
N LEU A 147 6.12 7.74 -4.07
CA LEU A 147 5.65 8.82 -4.95
C LEU A 147 4.25 8.54 -5.51
N ARG A 148 3.72 7.32 -5.37
CA ARG A 148 2.39 6.90 -5.84
C ARG A 148 2.15 7.25 -7.31
N PRO A 149 2.94 6.70 -8.26
CA PRO A 149 2.76 6.93 -9.69
C PRO A 149 1.49 6.23 -10.23
N ILE A 150 0.31 6.64 -9.77
CA ILE A 150 -0.99 6.08 -10.17
C ILE A 150 -1.10 6.07 -11.69
N GLY A 151 -1.55 4.94 -12.24
CA GLY A 151 -1.66 4.70 -13.69
C GLY A 151 -0.35 4.30 -14.39
N SER A 152 0.78 4.28 -13.67
CA SER A 152 2.08 3.84 -14.21
C SER A 152 2.56 2.60 -13.44
N PRO A 153 2.58 1.40 -14.05
CA PRO A 153 3.02 0.19 -13.36
C PRO A 153 4.50 0.28 -12.97
N ILE A 154 4.87 -0.22 -11.79
CA ILE A 154 6.25 -0.21 -11.31
C ILE A 154 6.80 -1.63 -11.29
N CYS A 155 7.77 -1.94 -12.14
CA CYS A 155 8.43 -3.24 -12.19
C CYS A 155 9.80 -3.15 -11.49
N ALA A 156 9.96 -3.83 -10.36
CA ALA A 156 11.20 -3.80 -9.57
C ALA A 156 12.00 -5.09 -9.71
N PHE A 157 13.20 -5.01 -10.25
CA PHE A 157 14.08 -6.15 -10.49
C PHE A 157 15.13 -6.26 -9.38
N THR A 158 15.38 -7.47 -8.88
CA THR A 158 16.39 -7.74 -7.86
C THR A 158 17.00 -9.13 -7.99
N ASP A 159 18.29 -9.25 -7.67
CA ASP A 159 19.03 -10.50 -7.53
C ASP A 159 19.02 -11.04 -6.09
N ASN A 160 18.37 -10.34 -5.16
CA ASN A 160 18.28 -10.72 -3.77
C ASN A 160 16.92 -11.37 -3.44
N PRO A 161 16.89 -12.68 -3.10
CA PRO A 161 15.64 -13.40 -2.87
C PRO A 161 14.88 -12.91 -1.62
N ILE A 162 15.59 -12.35 -0.63
CA ILE A 162 14.96 -11.76 0.55
C ILE A 162 14.26 -10.46 0.16
N LEU A 163 14.94 -9.61 -0.60
CA LEU A 163 14.38 -8.34 -1.06
C LEU A 163 13.18 -8.56 -1.99
N PHE A 164 13.24 -9.55 -2.89
CA PHE A 164 12.12 -9.91 -3.77
C PHE A 164 10.80 -10.09 -2.99
N ARG A 165 10.84 -10.82 -1.86
CA ARG A 165 9.66 -10.99 -1.00
C ARG A 165 9.24 -9.69 -0.31
N GLN A 166 10.20 -8.90 0.17
CA GLN A 166 9.91 -7.63 0.85
C GLN A 166 9.28 -6.58 -0.08
N LEU A 167 9.62 -6.59 -1.37
CA LEU A 167 9.08 -5.64 -2.34
C LEU A 167 7.57 -5.76 -2.52
N HIS A 168 6.96 -6.94 -2.29
CA HIS A 168 5.51 -7.13 -2.33
C HIS A 168 4.75 -6.30 -1.28
N LEU A 169 5.42 -5.81 -0.24
CA LEU A 169 4.81 -4.94 0.78
C LEU A 169 4.77 -3.46 0.38
N LEU A 170 5.43 -3.10 -0.72
CA LEU A 170 5.48 -1.73 -1.20
C LEU A 170 4.35 -1.50 -2.19
N TRP A 171 3.64 -0.39 -2.02
CA TRP A 171 2.50 -0.05 -2.89
C TRP A 171 2.88 -0.05 -4.37
N GLY A 172 2.08 -0.70 -5.21
CA GLY A 172 2.19 -0.65 -6.67
C GLY A 172 3.44 -1.29 -7.28
N ILE A 173 4.26 -1.99 -6.47
CA ILE A 173 5.45 -2.69 -6.95
C ILE A 173 5.08 -4.10 -7.40
N GLU A 174 5.41 -4.40 -8.66
CA GLU A 174 5.50 -5.76 -9.18
C GLU A 174 6.99 -6.19 -9.18
N PRO A 175 7.41 -7.11 -8.29
CA PRO A 175 8.79 -7.52 -8.20
C PRO A 175 9.15 -8.65 -9.17
N PHE A 176 10.39 -8.63 -9.67
CA PHE A 176 10.96 -9.65 -10.54
C PHE A 176 12.32 -10.11 -9.99
N PHE A 177 12.46 -11.42 -9.78
CA PHE A 177 13.73 -12.01 -9.38
C PHE A 177 14.55 -12.36 -10.63
N ILE A 178 15.71 -11.73 -10.81
CA ILE A 178 16.63 -12.00 -11.92
C ILE A 178 18.08 -11.92 -11.43
N GLU A 179 18.97 -12.68 -12.05
CA GLU A 179 20.40 -12.52 -11.81
C GLU A 179 20.91 -11.24 -12.51
N PHE A 180 21.70 -10.45 -11.78
CA PHE A 180 22.40 -9.31 -12.36
C PHE A 180 23.77 -9.77 -12.85
N SER A 181 24.05 -9.51 -14.14
CA SER A 181 25.36 -9.72 -14.76
C SER A 181 26.44 -8.80 -14.18
#